data_AF-A0A956EVL5-F1
#
_entry.id   AF-A0A956EVL5-F1
#
_cell.length_a   1.000
_cell.length_b   1.000
_cell.length_c   1.000
_cell.angle_alpha   90.00
_cell.angle_beta   90.00
_cell.angle_gamma   90.00
#
_symmetry.space_group_name_H-M   'P 1'
#
loop_
_entity.id
_entity.type
_entity.pdbx_description
1 polymer ?
#
loop_
_entity_poly.entity_id
_entity_poly.type
_entity_poly.pdbx_seq_one_letter_code
_entity_poly.pdbx_strand_id
1 'polypeptide(L)'
;MTQDTLRVGIVGAAGYTGAELLRLIHRHPRLQLTWVAGNSNAGRKLSEVLPGTLGVPGVGDLTIERFEPSDAPRLAKQLDVAFCCLPHAKSAEVVASLYSEGLRVVDLSA
;
A
#
# COMPACT_ATOMS: atom_id res chain seq x y z
N MET A 1 2.12 6.23 27.14
CA MET A 1 1.75 6.90 25.88
C MET A 1 1.14 5.84 24.99
N THR A 2 -0.17 5.90 24.74
CA THR A 2 -0.82 5.07 23.72
C THR A 2 -0.17 5.40 22.38
N GLN A 3 0.58 4.47 21.81
CA GLN A 3 1.21 4.70 20.50
C GLN A 3 0.12 4.54 19.43
N ASP A 4 -0.31 5.65 18.83
CA ASP A 4 -1.27 5.60 17.73
C ASP A 4 -0.65 4.84 16.55
N THR A 5 -1.40 3.85 16.06
CA THR A 5 -1.04 3.03 14.90
C THR A 5 -1.49 3.72 13.63
N LEU A 6 -0.59 3.90 12.67
CA LEU A 6 -0.90 4.50 11.37
C LEU A 6 -1.37 3.43 10.39
N ARG A 7 -2.46 3.72 9.67
CA ARG A 7 -3.02 2.92 8.59
C ARG A 7 -2.23 3.19 7.31
N VAL A 8 -1.67 2.13 6.74
CA VAL A 8 -0.74 2.18 5.62
C VAL A 8 -1.35 1.55 4.38
N GLY A 9 -1.22 2.24 3.26
CA GLY A 9 -1.44 1.68 1.92
C GLY A 9 -0.14 1.45 1.17
N ILE A 10 -0.09 0.41 0.32
CA ILE A 10 1.01 0.20 -0.62
C ILE A 10 0.47 0.10 -2.05
N VAL A 11 0.92 0.99 -2.94
CA VAL A 11 0.72 0.87 -4.38
C VAL A 11 1.91 0.13 -4.97
N GLY A 12 1.67 -0.97 -5.69
CA GLY A 12 2.75 -1.84 -6.20
C GLY A 12 3.22 -2.89 -5.19
N ALA A 13 2.32 -3.37 -4.31
CA ALA A 13 2.67 -4.26 -3.19
C ALA A 13 3.35 -5.58 -3.63
N ALA A 14 3.02 -6.09 -4.82
CA ALA A 14 3.58 -7.34 -5.35
C ALA A 14 4.98 -7.19 -6.01
N GLY A 15 5.48 -5.96 -6.18
CA GLY A 15 6.85 -5.73 -6.64
C GLY A 15 7.89 -6.03 -5.56
N TYR A 16 9.17 -6.18 -5.93
CA TYR A 16 10.24 -6.47 -4.98
C TYR A 16 10.30 -5.46 -3.82
N THR A 17 10.26 -4.16 -4.13
CA THR A 17 10.25 -3.10 -3.12
C THR A 17 9.01 -3.19 -2.22
N GLY A 18 7.83 -3.46 -2.81
CA GLY A 18 6.58 -3.61 -2.06
C GLY A 18 6.60 -4.81 -1.12
N ALA A 19 7.15 -5.95 -1.56
CA ALA A 19 7.27 -7.16 -0.75
C ALA A 19 8.22 -6.98 0.44
N GLU A 20 9.37 -6.34 0.25
CA GLU A 20 10.28 -6.03 1.36
C GLU A 20 9.68 -4.98 2.31
N LEU A 21 9.02 -3.96 1.78
CA LEU A 21 8.33 -2.96 2.59
C LEU A 21 7.23 -3.61 3.45
N LEU A 22 6.47 -4.55 2.91
CA LEU A 22 5.48 -5.32 3.66
C LEU A 22 6.13 -6.07 4.83
N ARG A 23 7.28 -6.71 4.60
CA ARG A 23 8.03 -7.41 5.66
C ARG A 23 8.47 -6.45 6.78
N LEU A 24 8.84 -5.22 6.44
CA LEU A 24 9.18 -4.18 7.41
C LEU A 24 7.95 -3.67 8.17
N ILE A 25 6.87 -3.35 7.46
CA ILE A 25 5.61 -2.86 8.06
C ILE A 25 5.03 -3.89 9.01
N HIS A 26 5.01 -5.18 8.64
CA HIS A 26 4.46 -6.24 9.49
C HIS A 26 5.17 -6.36 10.85
N ARG A 27 6.45 -5.96 10.93
CA ARG A 27 7.24 -5.97 12.17
C ARG A 27 7.25 -4.62 12.88
N HIS A 28 6.63 -3.60 12.31
CA HIS A 28 6.71 -2.24 12.85
C HIS A 28 5.62 -2.00 13.89
N PRO A 29 5.96 -1.55 15.12
CA PRO A 29 5.00 -1.46 16.24
C PRO A 29 3.90 -0.41 16.06
N ARG A 30 4.01 0.46 15.04
CA ARG A 30 3.10 1.60 14.80
C ARG A 30 2.58 1.70 13.37
N LEU A 31 2.84 0.71 12.52
CA LEU A 31 2.31 0.70 11.16
C LEU A 31 1.42 -0.53 11.00
N GLN A 32 0.24 -0.32 10.43
CA GLN A 32 -0.68 -1.38 10.08
C GLN A 32 -0.97 -1.29 8.59
N LEU A 33 -0.67 -2.36 7.86
CA LEU A 33 -1.07 -2.46 6.45
C LEU A 33 -2.59 -2.68 6.39
N THR A 34 -3.31 -1.77 5.75
CA THR A 34 -4.78 -1.83 5.64
C THR A 34 -5.27 -1.83 4.21
N TRP A 35 -4.40 -1.54 3.24
CA TRP A 35 -4.77 -1.49 1.82
C TRP A 35 -3.56 -1.78 0.92
N VAL A 36 -3.81 -2.46 -0.19
CA VAL A 36 -2.78 -2.79 -1.19
C VAL A 36 -3.36 -2.65 -2.60
N ALA A 37 -2.56 -2.15 -3.53
CA ALA A 37 -2.93 -2.06 -4.93
C ALA A 37 -1.86 -2.60 -5.89
N GLY A 38 -2.33 -3.04 -7.07
CA GLY A 38 -1.49 -3.49 -8.17
C GLY A 38 -2.30 -3.93 -9.39
N ASN A 39 -2.02 -3.32 -10.55
CA ASN A 39 -2.87 -3.49 -11.74
C ASN A 39 -2.91 -4.92 -12.30
N SER A 40 -1.77 -5.62 -12.33
CA SER A 40 -1.66 -6.97 -12.91
C SER A 40 -2.27 -8.06 -12.02
N ASN A 41 -2.49 -7.76 -10.74
CA ASN A 41 -2.92 -8.74 -9.73
C ASN A 41 -4.24 -8.34 -9.05
N ALA A 42 -4.93 -7.32 -9.56
CA ALA A 42 -6.16 -6.82 -8.97
C ALA A 42 -7.23 -7.92 -8.88
N GLY A 43 -7.96 -7.94 -7.76
CA GLY A 43 -9.00 -8.92 -7.44
C GLY A 43 -8.50 -10.20 -6.76
N ARG A 44 -7.18 -10.43 -6.71
CA ARG A 44 -6.58 -11.58 -6.03
C ARG A 44 -6.24 -11.24 -4.58
N LYS A 45 -6.24 -12.24 -3.70
CA LYS A 45 -5.68 -12.06 -2.34
C LYS A 45 -4.17 -11.85 -2.40
N LEU A 46 -3.65 -11.07 -1.47
CA LEU A 46 -2.22 -10.81 -1.38
C LEU A 46 -1.41 -12.09 -1.17
N SER A 47 -1.94 -13.04 -0.38
CA SER A 47 -1.33 -14.36 -0.16
C SER A 47 -1.25 -15.25 -1.39
N GLU A 48 -2.11 -15.06 -2.40
CA GLU A 48 -2.02 -15.77 -3.67
C GLU A 48 -0.87 -15.27 -4.57
N VAL A 49 -0.44 -14.03 -4.35
CA VAL A 49 0.59 -13.35 -5.14
C VAL A 49 1.93 -13.33 -4.42
N LEU A 50 1.91 -13.16 -3.10
CA LEU A 50 3.04 -13.21 -2.19
C LEU A 50 2.80 -14.33 -1.17
N PRO A 51 3.17 -15.60 -1.49
CA PRO A 51 2.92 -16.75 -0.62
C PRO A 51 3.49 -16.60 0.79
N GLY A 52 4.56 -15.81 0.98
CA GLY A 52 5.12 -15.49 2.29
C GLY A 52 4.19 -14.70 3.22
N THR A 53 3.04 -14.22 2.73
CA THR A 53 1.99 -13.57 3.52
C THR A 53 0.86 -14.51 3.93
N LEU A 54 0.89 -15.77 3.48
CA LEU A 54 -0.12 -16.78 3.83
C LEU A 54 -0.15 -17.00 5.34
N GLY A 55 -1.33 -16.92 5.94
CA GLY A 55 -1.52 -17.09 7.38
C GLY A 55 -1.05 -15.89 8.23
N VAL A 56 -0.60 -14.80 7.61
CA VAL A 56 -0.26 -13.56 8.33
C VAL A 56 -1.56 -12.78 8.61
N PRO A 57 -2.00 -12.68 9.88
CA PRO A 57 -3.30 -12.10 10.22
C PRO A 57 -3.43 -10.65 9.74
N GLY A 58 -4.54 -10.35 9.07
CA GLY A 58 -4.84 -9.01 8.55
C GLY A 58 -4.02 -8.56 7.34
N VAL A 59 -3.07 -9.38 6.85
CA VAL A 59 -2.23 -9.05 5.70
C VAL A 59 -2.50 -9.99 4.52
N GLY A 60 -2.43 -11.31 4.73
CA GLY A 60 -2.55 -12.29 3.64
C GLY A 60 -3.92 -12.30 2.96
N ASP A 61 -4.96 -11.90 3.69
CA ASP A 61 -6.35 -11.83 3.22
C ASP A 61 -6.71 -10.51 2.54
N LEU A 62 -5.81 -9.52 2.52
CA LEU A 62 -6.06 -8.27 1.80
C LEU A 62 -6.23 -8.57 0.31
N THR A 63 -7.31 -8.08 -0.28
CA THR A 63 -7.53 -8.13 -1.72
C THR A 63 -6.72 -7.01 -2.39
N ILE A 64 -5.97 -7.35 -3.42
CA ILE A 64 -5.24 -6.37 -4.22
C ILE A 64 -6.26 -5.57 -5.04
N GLU A 65 -6.34 -4.28 -4.80
CA GLU A 65 -7.19 -3.38 -5.56
C GLU A 65 -6.46 -2.86 -6.81
N ARG A 66 -7.23 -2.45 -7.82
CA ARG A 66 -6.71 -1.53 -8.83
C ARG A 66 -6.74 -0.13 -8.23
N PHE A 67 -5.69 0.65 -8.48
CA PHE A 67 -5.69 2.06 -8.14
C PHE A 67 -6.13 2.88 -9.36
N GLU A 68 -7.12 3.74 -9.17
CA GLU A 68 -7.46 4.81 -10.11
C GLU A 68 -7.34 6.16 -9.38
N PRO A 69 -6.96 7.27 -10.05
CA PRO A 69 -6.87 8.59 -9.40
C PRO A 69 -8.16 9.02 -8.68
N SER A 70 -9.33 8.57 -9.15
CA SER A 70 -10.62 8.82 -8.49
C SER A 70 -10.79 8.14 -7.13
N ASP A 71 -9.93 7.19 -6.76
CA ASP A 71 -9.92 6.59 -5.43
C ASP A 71 -9.29 7.51 -4.37
N ALA A 72 -8.48 8.49 -4.77
CA ALA A 72 -7.68 9.30 -3.84
C ALA A 72 -8.49 9.94 -2.70
N PRO A 73 -9.69 10.53 -2.94
CA PRO A 73 -10.48 11.13 -1.84
C PRO A 73 -10.96 10.09 -0.82
N ARG A 74 -11.24 8.85 -1.26
CA ARG A 74 -11.61 7.75 -0.37
C ARG A 74 -10.39 7.29 0.43
N LEU A 75 -9.25 7.12 -0.25
CA LEU A 75 -8.01 6.64 0.35
C LEU A 75 -7.45 7.64 1.38
N ALA A 76 -7.55 8.95 1.13
CA ALA A 76 -7.14 9.98 2.10
C ALA A 76 -7.92 9.93 3.42
N LYS A 77 -9.14 9.38 3.42
CA LYS A 77 -9.93 9.14 4.65
C LYS A 77 -9.58 7.83 5.34
N GLN A 78 -9.13 6.85 4.57
CA GLN A 78 -8.88 5.47 5.02
C GLN A 78 -7.44 5.23 5.44
N LEU A 79 -6.49 6.02 4.93
CA LEU A 79 -5.06 5.84 5.12
C LEU A 79 -4.46 7.09 5.78
N ASP A 80 -3.41 6.86 6.56
CA ASP A 80 -2.60 7.95 7.13
C ASP A 80 -1.32 8.17 6.32
N VAL A 81 -0.85 7.13 5.62
CA VAL A 81 0.27 7.19 4.67
C VAL A 81 0.12 6.16 3.55
N ALA A 82 0.51 6.55 2.33
CA ALA A 82 0.65 5.63 1.20
C ALA A 82 2.11 5.54 0.76
N PHE A 83 2.57 4.32 0.49
CA PHE A 83 3.86 4.06 -0.13
C PHE A 83 3.66 3.75 -1.61
N CYS A 84 4.39 4.43 -2.47
CA CYS A 84 4.39 4.18 -3.91
C CYS A 84 5.63 3.38 -4.29
N CYS A 85 5.43 2.10 -4.63
CA CYS A 85 6.48 1.17 -5.06
C CYS A 85 6.34 0.87 -6.56
N LEU A 86 6.22 1.94 -7.36
CA LEU A 86 5.98 1.89 -8.80
C LEU A 86 7.25 2.23 -9.59
N PRO A 87 7.36 1.81 -10.86
CA PRO A 87 8.36 2.36 -11.78
C PRO A 87 8.19 3.87 -11.95
N HIS A 88 9.29 4.62 -12.13
CA HIS A 88 9.36 6.09 -12.24
C HIS A 88 8.17 6.72 -12.97
N ALA A 89 7.97 6.32 -14.23
CA ALA A 89 7.02 6.93 -15.14
C ALA A 89 5.56 6.80 -14.69
N LYS A 90 5.25 5.88 -13.77
CA LYS A 90 3.90 5.64 -13.25
C LYS A 90 3.68 6.22 -11.85
N SER A 91 4.74 6.55 -11.11
CA SER A 91 4.60 7.02 -9.73
C SER A 91 4.09 8.45 -9.67
N ALA A 92 4.57 9.34 -10.54
CA ALA A 92 4.27 10.77 -10.48
C ALA A 92 2.77 11.09 -10.48
N GLU A 93 1.97 10.48 -11.36
CA GLU A 93 0.52 10.69 -11.43
C GLU A 93 -0.20 10.18 -10.17
N VAL A 94 0.18 8.98 -9.71
CA VAL A 94 -0.38 8.38 -8.48
C VAL A 94 -0.07 9.26 -7.27
N VAL A 95 1.19 9.65 -7.11
CA VAL A 95 1.65 10.53 -6.01
C VAL A 95 0.89 11.85 -6.05
N ALA A 96 0.77 12.48 -7.22
CA ALA A 96 0.07 13.76 -7.37
C ALA A 96 -1.39 13.66 -6.92
N SER A 97 -2.12 12.62 -7.36
CA SER A 97 -3.53 12.43 -7.02
C SER A 97 -3.77 12.17 -5.53
N LEU A 98 -2.89 11.40 -4.88
CA LEU A 98 -2.98 11.14 -3.44
C LEU A 98 -2.61 12.38 -2.62
N TYR A 99 -1.54 13.07 -3.03
CA TYR A 99 -1.03 14.24 -2.33
C TYR A 99 -2.00 15.43 -2.41
N SER A 100 -2.71 15.61 -3.53
CA SER A 100 -3.72 16.67 -3.67
C SER A 100 -4.89 16.53 -2.69
N GLU A 101 -5.16 15.31 -2.22
CA GLU A 101 -6.18 15.01 -1.20
C GLU A 101 -5.63 15.11 0.24
N GLY A 102 -4.38 15.55 0.41
CA GLY A 102 -3.72 15.71 1.70
C GLY A 102 -3.17 14.42 2.31
N LEU A 103 -3.17 13.31 1.55
CA LEU A 103 -2.56 12.06 2.01
C LEU A 103 -1.03 12.19 2.02
N ARG A 104 -0.39 11.70 3.08
CA ARG A 104 1.08 11.61 3.13
C ARG A 104 1.54 10.52 2.19
N VAL A 105 2.50 10.84 1.33
CA VAL A 105 3.03 9.89 0.35
C VAL A 105 4.53 9.72 0.55
N VAL A 106 4.99 8.47 0.57
CA VAL A 106 6.40 8.10 0.49
C VAL A 106 6.62 7.42 -0.86
N ASP A 107 7.30 8.11 -1.77
CA ASP A 107 7.62 7.57 -3.08
C ASP A 107 8.98 6.86 -3.05
N LEU A 108 9.00 5.59 -3.43
CA LEU A 108 10.20 4.77 -3.54
C LEU A 108 10.59 4.52 -5.01
N SER A 109 9.92 5.20 -5.95
CA SER A 109 10.34 5.22 -7.34
C SER A 109 11.65 6.01 -7.49
N ALA A 110 12.53 5.53 -8.37
CA ALA A 110 13.76 6.21 -8.76
C ALA A 110 13.52 7.03 -10.02
#